data_AF-A0A3B9HZV5-F1
#
_entry.id   AF-A0A3B9HZV5-F1
#
_cell.length_a   1.000
_cell.length_b   1.000
_cell.length_c   1.000
_cell.angle_alpha   90.00
_cell.angle_beta   90.00
_cell.angle_gamma   90.00
#
_symmetry.space_group_name_H-M   'P 1'
#
loop_
_entity.id
_entity.type
_entity.pdbx_description
1 polymer ?
#
loop_
_entity_poly.entity_id
_entity_poly.type
_entity_poly.pdbx_seq_one_letter_code
_entity_poly.pdbx_strand_id
1 'polypeptide(L)' 'MTIRSDEIIAVLRREIENFSTELKTVEAGVVMQVGDGVAKVHGLPRAMAGELVEFANGV' A
#
# COMPACT_ATOMS: atom_id res chain seq x y z
N MET A 1 -28.89 -1.04 16.98
CA MET A 1 -27.45 -0.71 17.03
C MET A 1 -27.25 0.53 16.18
N THR A 2 -27.46 1.70 16.77
CA THR A 2 -27.39 2.99 16.06
C THR A 2 -25.93 3.37 15.97
N ILE A 3 -25.31 3.13 14.81
CA ILE A 3 -23.99 3.66 14.49
C ILE A 3 -24.08 5.17 14.68
N ARG A 4 -23.36 5.71 15.67
CA ARG A 4 -23.37 7.15 15.97
C ARG A 4 -22.52 7.83 14.92
N SER A 5 -23.15 8.47 13.94
CA SER A 5 -22.48 9.16 12.84
C SER A 5 -21.42 10.17 13.31
N ASP A 6 -21.60 10.75 14.50
CA ASP A 6 -20.65 11.70 15.10
C ASP A 6 -19.28 11.07 15.39
N GLU A 7 -19.23 9.80 15.82
CA GLU A 7 -17.96 9.09 16.03
C GLU A 7 -17.23 8.82 14.72
N ILE A 8 -17.97 8.44 13.67
CA ILE A 8 -17.38 8.23 12.33
C ILE A 8 -16.79 9.53 11.79
N ILE A 9 -17.49 10.65 11.95
CA ILE A 9 -17.02 11.97 11.52
C ILE A 9 -15.76 12.39 12.29
N ALA A 10 -15.73 12.15 13.61
CA ALA A 10 -14.58 12.47 14.44
C ALA A 10 -13.33 11.66 14.03
N VAL A 11 -13.51 10.37 13.72
CA VAL A 11 -12.42 9.50 13.25
C VAL A 11 -11.91 9.95 11.87
N LEU A 12 -12.80 10.20 10.91
CA LEU A 12 -12.39 10.65 9.57
C LEU A 12 -11.63 11.99 9.63
N ARG A 13 -12.11 12.95 10.43
CA ARG A 13 -11.46 14.26 10.58
C ARG A 13 -10.05 14.11 11.14
N ARG A 14 -9.88 13.27 12.16
CA ARG A 14 -8.57 12.98 12.75
C ARG A 14 -7.61 12.36 11.73
N GLU A 15 -8.10 11.47 10.87
CA GLU A 15 -7.25 10.82 9.87
C GLU A 15 -6.82 11.76 8.73
N ILE A 16 -7.69 12.70 8.36
CA ILE A 16 -7.34 13.78 7.43
C ILE A 16 -6.33 14.75 8.06
N GLU A 17 -6.49 15.10 9.35
CA GLU A 17 -5.54 15.96 10.07
C GLU A 17 -4.16 15.30 10.23
N ASN A 18 -4.14 13.97 10.41
CA ASN A 18 -2.91 13.17 10.46
C ASN A 18 -2.32 12.85 9.09
N PHE A 19 -3.03 13.16 7.99
CA PHE A 19 -2.56 12.89 6.65
C PHE A 19 -1.41 13.86 6.31
N SER A 20 -0.20 13.42 6.63
CA SER A 20 1.04 14.09 6.25
C SER A 20 1.56 13.48 4.96
N THR A 21 1.84 14.31 3.97
CA THR A 21 2.47 13.89 2.70
C THR A 21 3.96 13.61 2.93
N GLU A 22 4.28 12.50 3.60
CA GLU A 22 5.65 12.01 3.66
C GLU A 22 6.07 11.58 2.25
N LEU A 23 6.92 12.37 1.61
CA LEU A 23 7.59 11.98 0.36
C LEU A 23 8.54 10.82 0.66
N LYS A 24 8.02 9.59 0.58
CA LYS A 24 8.81 8.38 0.72
C LYS A 24 9.41 8.01 -0.63
N THR A 25 10.73 7.95 -0.68
CA THR A 25 11.43 7.35 -1.81
C THR A 25 11.22 5.84 -1.77
N VAL A 26 10.34 5.35 -2.62
CA VAL A 26 10.08 3.91 -2.78
C VAL A 26 10.90 3.35 -3.93
N GLU A 27 11.23 2.07 -3.82
CA GLU A 27 11.87 1.33 -4.91
C GLU A 27 10.81 0.67 -5.77
N ALA A 28 10.98 0.72 -7.09
CA ALA A 28 10.03 0.15 -8.03
C ALA A 28 10.71 -0.85 -8.96
N GLY A 29 9.97 -1.89 -9.32
CA GLY A 29 10.34 -2.88 -10.33
C GLY A 29 9.29 -2.98 -11.42
N VAL A 30 9.58 -3.77 -12.45
CA VAL A 30 8.67 -4.04 -13.57
C VAL A 30 8.31 -5.52 -13.60
N VAL A 31 7.02 -5.81 -13.66
CA VAL A 31 6.52 -7.18 -13.81
C VAL A 31 6.77 -7.66 -15.24
N MET A 32 7.52 -8.75 -15.37
CA MET A 32 7.86 -9.36 -16.67
C MET A 32 6.88 -10.46 -17.06
N GLN A 33 6.38 -11.21 -16.09
CA GLN A 33 5.48 -12.34 -16.31
C GLN A 33 4.59 -12.57 -15.08
N VAL A 34 3.35 -13.00 -15.30
CA VAL A 34 2.42 -13.44 -14.26
C VAL A 34 1.82 -14.78 -14.67
N GLY A 35 1.70 -15.71 -13.73
CA GLY A 35 1.01 -16.99 -13.92
C GLY A 35 0.75 -17.67 -12.58
N ASP A 36 -0.44 -18.26 -12.41
CA ASP A 36 -0.85 -19.03 -11.22
C ASP A 36 -0.56 -18.35 -9.87
N GLY A 37 -0.75 -17.02 -9.81
CA GLY A 37 -0.48 -16.24 -8.60
C GLY A 37 1.01 -15.96 -8.33
N VAL A 38 1.90 -16.33 -9.26
CA VAL A 38 3.34 -16.05 -9.21
C VAL A 38 3.69 -14.99 -10.24
N ALA A 39 4.34 -13.92 -9.81
CA ALA A 39 4.87 -12.87 -10.68
C ALA A 39 6.40 -12.93 -10.73
N LYS A 40 6.97 -12.80 -11.92
CA LYS A 40 8.41 -12.59 -12.11
C LYS A 40 8.66 -11.10 -12.33
N VAL A 41 9.36 -10.48 -11.40
CA VAL A 41 9.65 -9.04 -11.41
C VAL A 41 11.14 -8.81 -11.69
N HIS A 42 11.43 -7.79 -12.49
CA HIS A 42 12.79 -7.30 -12.70
C HIS A 42 12.96 -5.95 -11.99
N GLY A 43 14.12 -5.76 -11.34
CA GLY A 43 14.39 -4.61 -10.48
C GLY A 43 14.38 -4.99 -9.00
N LEU A 44 14.01 -4.05 -8.13
CA LEU A 44 14.01 -4.20 -6.68
C LEU A 44 15.34 -4.73 -6.08
N PRO A 45 16.52 -4.17 -6.42
CA PRO A 45 17.82 -4.62 -5.89
C PRO A 45 17.94 -4.65 -4.36
N ARG A 46 17.15 -3.88 -3.61
CA ARG A 46 17.18 -3.89 -2.13
C ARG A 46 16.10 -4.78 -1.51
N ALA A 47 15.28 -5.48 -2.30
CA ALA A 47 14.27 -6.37 -1.76
C ALA A 47 14.89 -7.55 -0.99
N MET A 48 14.31 -7.87 0.16
CA MET A 48 14.72 -8.98 1.01
C MET A 48 13.91 -10.24 0.71
N ALA A 49 14.50 -11.41 0.97
CA ALA A 49 13.77 -12.67 0.87
C ALA A 49 12.62 -12.72 1.88
N GLY A 50 11.39 -12.92 1.39
CA GLY A 50 10.17 -12.93 2.22
C GLY A 50 9.60 -11.54 2.54
N GLU A 51 10.12 -10.48 1.92
CA GLU A 51 9.51 -9.14 2.00
C GLU A 51 8.16 -9.10 1.27
N LEU A 52 7.22 -8.33 1.83
CA LEU A 52 5.95 -8.03 1.16
C LEU A 52 6.17 -6.91 0.13
N VAL A 53 5.78 -7.19 -1.11
CA VAL A 53 5.84 -6.22 -2.20
C VAL A 53 4.42 -5.88 -2.62
N GLU A 54 4.12 -4.59 -2.70
CA GLU A 54 2.83 -4.09 -3.17
C GLU A 54 2.87 -3.87 -4.68
N PHE A 55 1.88 -4.43 -5.39
CA PHE A 55 1.69 -4.23 -6.81
C PHE A 55 0.83 -2.98 -7.07
N ALA A 56 0.94 -2.41 -8.27
CA ALA A 56 0.24 -1.16 -8.64
C ALA A 56 -1.30 -1.26 -8.58
N ASN A 57 -1.86 -2.47 -8.55
CA ASN A 57 -3.28 -2.75 -8.37
C ASN A 57 -3.69 -2.95 -6.90
N GLY A 58 -2.80 -2.74 -5.94
CA GLY A 58 -3.05 -2.89 -4.51
C GLY A 58 -3.11 -4.35 -4.02
N VAL A 59 -2.51 -5.27 -4.79
CA VAL A 59 -2.32 -6.68 -4.43
C VAL A 59 -0.91 -6.89 -3.90
#